data_AF-A0A535A6B5-F1
#
_entry.id   AF-A0A535A6B5-F1
#
_cell.length_a   1.000
_cell.length_b   1.000
_cell.length_c   1.000
_cell.angle_alpha   90.00
_cell.angle_beta   90.00
_cell.angle_gamma   90.00
#
_symmetry.space_group_name_H-M   'P 1'
#
loop_
_entity.id
_entity.type
_entity.pdbx_description
1 polymer ?
#
loop_
_entity_poly.entity_id
_entity_poly.type
_entity_poly.pdbx_seq_one_letter_code
_entity_poly.pdbx_strand_id
1 'polypeptide(L)'
;MSVAQSLYEGVALPEGQVGLISYMRTDSLSIAASAVAEARRTIGERFGADFVPDKPNAFRNRSRGAQEAHEAIRPSSFARTPDSLRGHLKADELRLYELIWKRAIASQMTPARFDQVGVDVSAGRYTLHAGARKRVF
;
A
#
# COMPACT_ATOMS: atom_id res chain seq x y z
N MET A 1 18.14 1.40 -5.57
CA MET A 1 17.73 0.12 -6.18
C MET A 1 18.37 -1.10 -5.52
N SER A 2 19.60 -1.03 -5.01
CA SER A 2 20.26 -2.15 -4.30
C SER A 2 19.45 -2.74 -3.13
N VAL A 3 18.81 -1.90 -2.33
CA VAL A 3 17.96 -2.36 -1.21
C VAL A 3 16.77 -3.20 -1.71
N ALA A 4 16.09 -2.75 -2.77
CA ALA A 4 14.99 -3.51 -3.37
C ALA A 4 15.48 -4.82 -4.01
N GLN A 5 16.65 -4.80 -4.64
CA GLN A 5 17.29 -6.01 -5.17
C GLN A 5 17.52 -7.03 -4.03
N SER A 6 18.09 -6.61 -2.91
CA SER A 6 18.32 -7.49 -1.75
C SER A 6 17.01 -8.05 -1.19
N LEU A 7 15.96 -7.24 -1.10
CA LEU A 7 14.65 -7.72 -0.63
C LEU A 7 14.02 -8.73 -1.61
N TYR A 8 14.29 -8.62 -2.91
CA TYR A 8 13.79 -9.53 -3.93
C TYR A 8 14.58 -10.85 -3.99
N GLU A 9 15.91 -10.76 -4.05
CA GLU A 9 16.82 -11.94 -4.07
C GLU A 9 16.77 -12.71 -2.75
N GLY A 10 16.50 -11.99 -1.67
CA GLY A 10 16.16 -12.55 -0.38
C GLY A 10 17.09 -12.11 0.74
N VAL A 11 16.61 -12.32 1.95
CA VAL A 11 17.30 -12.02 3.21
C VAL A 11 17.30 -13.27 4.09
N ALA A 12 18.26 -13.36 5.00
CA ALA A 12 18.36 -14.48 5.91
C ALA A 12 17.31 -14.36 7.03
N LEU A 13 16.36 -15.30 7.04
CA LEU A 13 15.38 -15.49 8.12
C LEU A 13 15.62 -16.86 8.80
N PRO A 14 15.04 -17.13 9.98
CA PRO A 14 15.19 -18.43 10.65
C PRO A 14 14.84 -19.66 9.80
N GLU A 15 13.92 -19.50 8.86
CA GLU A 15 13.48 -20.52 7.90
C GLU A 15 14.34 -20.61 6.63
N GLY A 16 15.34 -19.75 6.46
CA GLY A 16 16.25 -19.72 5.31
C GLY A 16 16.28 -18.39 4.56
N GLN A 17 16.82 -18.42 3.34
CA GLN A 17 16.88 -17.26 2.46
C GLN A 17 15.50 -17.02 1.83
N VAL A 18 14.87 -15.87 2.13
CA VAL A 18 13.50 -15.57 1.70
C VAL A 18 13.42 -14.26 0.93
N GLY A 19 12.89 -14.31 -0.29
CA GLY A 19 12.48 -13.13 -1.05
C GLY A 19 11.26 -12.47 -0.41
N LEU A 20 11.41 -11.22 0.03
CA LEU A 20 10.39 -10.48 0.77
C LEU A 20 9.45 -9.66 -0.11
N ILE A 21 9.85 -9.32 -1.34
CA ILE A 21 9.04 -8.54 -2.27
C ILE A 21 9.00 -9.17 -3.66
N SER A 22 7.99 -8.82 -4.44
CA SER A 22 7.95 -9.11 -5.88
C SER A 22 9.02 -8.32 -6.65
N TYR A 23 9.22 -8.69 -7.92
CA TYR A 23 10.25 -8.08 -8.77
C TYR A 23 10.09 -6.56 -8.88
N MET A 24 11.15 -5.83 -8.52
CA MET A 24 11.13 -4.37 -8.33
C MET A 24 11.26 -3.54 -9.61
N ARG A 25 11.47 -4.18 -10.77
CA ARG A 25 11.50 -3.51 -12.08
C ARG A 25 10.23 -3.85 -12.84
N THR A 26 9.17 -3.15 -12.48
CA THR A 26 7.82 -3.35 -13.00
C THR A 26 7.19 -1.98 -13.20
N ASP A 27 6.44 -1.84 -14.29
CA ASP A 27 5.56 -0.70 -14.52
C ASP A 27 4.10 -1.04 -14.17
N SER A 28 3.83 -2.25 -13.69
CA SER A 28 2.50 -2.77 -13.33
C SER A 28 2.01 -2.28 -11.98
N LEU A 29 0.72 -1.92 -11.92
CA LEU A 29 -0.03 -1.69 -10.69
C LEU A 29 -0.96 -2.87 -10.35
N SER A 30 -0.98 -3.91 -11.19
CA SER A 30 -1.81 -5.09 -10.98
C SER A 30 -1.28 -5.94 -9.84
N ILE A 31 -2.16 -6.45 -8.98
CA ILE A 31 -1.82 -7.42 -7.92
C ILE A 31 -2.58 -8.71 -8.21
N ALA A 32 -1.90 -9.85 -8.08
CA ALA A 32 -2.47 -11.17 -8.28
C ALA A 32 -3.65 -11.41 -7.32
N ALA A 33 -4.69 -12.09 -7.80
CA ALA A 33 -5.91 -12.33 -7.03
C ALA A 33 -5.64 -13.05 -5.69
N SER A 34 -4.66 -13.97 -5.65
CA SER A 34 -4.23 -14.66 -4.43
C SER A 34 -3.65 -13.70 -3.39
N ALA A 35 -2.81 -12.77 -3.83
CA ALA A 35 -2.19 -11.75 -2.97
C ALA A 35 -3.21 -10.70 -2.51
N VAL A 36 -4.16 -10.32 -3.37
CA VAL A 36 -5.31 -9.49 -2.98
C VAL A 36 -6.13 -10.17 -1.89
N ALA A 37 -6.42 -11.47 -2.03
CA ALA A 37 -7.16 -12.22 -1.02
C ALA A 37 -6.39 -12.30 0.31
N GLU A 38 -5.06 -12.49 0.27
CA GLU A 38 -4.21 -12.45 1.46
C GLU A 38 -4.22 -11.07 2.12
N ALA A 39 -4.02 -9.99 1.36
CA ALA A 39 -4.08 -8.63 1.87
C ALA A 39 -5.41 -8.36 2.59
N ARG A 40 -6.53 -8.76 1.99
CA ARG A 40 -7.87 -8.60 2.60
C ARG A 40 -8.01 -9.35 3.93
N ARG A 41 -7.48 -10.58 4.02
CA ARG A 41 -7.45 -11.33 5.29
C ARG A 41 -6.61 -10.61 6.34
N THR A 42 -5.38 -10.23 5.98
CA THR A 42 -4.48 -9.50 6.87
C THR A 42 -5.08 -8.17 7.33
N ILE A 43 -5.82 -7.47 6.47
CA ILE A 43 -6.52 -6.24 6.84
C ILE A 43 -7.61 -6.53 7.88
N GLY A 44 -8.45 -7.53 7.63
CA GLY A 44 -9.51 -7.92 8.56
C GLY A 44 -8.98 -8.35 9.93
N GLU A 45 -7.87 -9.11 9.95
CA GLU A 45 -7.21 -9.57 11.18
C GLU A 45 -6.54 -8.44 11.97
N ARG A 46 -5.94 -7.45 11.29
CA ARG A 46 -5.12 -6.41 11.93
C ARG A 46 -5.84 -5.10 12.21
N PHE A 47 -6.72 -4.68 11.30
CA PHE A 47 -7.39 -3.38 11.38
C PHE A 47 -8.88 -3.52 11.66
N GLY A 48 -9.46 -4.71 11.44
CA GLY A 48 -10.88 -4.98 11.63
C GLY A 48 -11.67 -4.98 10.32
N ALA A 49 -12.89 -5.54 10.39
CA ALA A 49 -13.74 -5.77 9.21
C ALA A 49 -14.10 -4.47 8.45
N ASP A 50 -14.28 -3.35 9.17
CA ASP A 50 -14.65 -2.05 8.57
C ASP A 50 -13.59 -1.52 7.59
N PHE A 51 -12.33 -1.95 7.75
CA PHE A 51 -11.22 -1.56 6.88
C PHE A 51 -11.08 -2.45 5.64
N VAL A 52 -11.89 -3.51 5.52
CA VAL A 52 -11.94 -4.38 4.34
C VAL A 52 -13.09 -3.92 3.44
N PRO A 53 -12.82 -3.42 2.21
CA PRO A 53 -13.88 -3.07 1.28
C PRO A 53 -14.73 -4.28 0.87
N ASP A 54 -16.01 -4.08 0.58
CA ASP A 54 -16.91 -5.14 0.10
C ASP A 54 -16.37 -5.84 -1.16
N LYS A 55 -15.77 -5.07 -2.07
CA LYS A 55 -15.15 -5.55 -3.31
C LYS A 55 -13.66 -5.20 -3.33
N PRO A 56 -12.79 -6.07 -3.86
CA PRO A 56 -11.37 -5.75 -3.98
C PRO A 56 -11.11 -4.49 -4.83
N ASN A 57 -10.13 -3.70 -4.43
CA ASN A 57 -9.72 -2.53 -5.20
C ASN A 57 -8.86 -2.98 -6.38
N ALA A 58 -9.27 -2.61 -7.60
CA ALA A 58 -8.53 -2.94 -8.81
C ALA A 58 -7.80 -1.70 -9.35
N PHE A 59 -6.50 -1.84 -9.56
CA PHE A 59 -5.66 -0.83 -10.20
C PHE A 59 -5.10 -1.39 -11.50
N ARG A 60 -5.14 -0.58 -12.57
CA ARG A 60 -4.65 -0.95 -13.89
C ARG A 60 -3.72 0.14 -14.43
N ASN A 61 -2.74 -0.29 -15.21
CA ASN A 61 -1.84 0.63 -15.91
C ASN A 61 -2.60 1.46 -16.95
N ARG A 62 -2.17 2.71 -17.12
CA ARG A 62 -2.68 3.59 -18.18
C ARG A 62 -1.84 3.54 -19.47
N SER A 63 -0.67 2.90 -19.42
CA SER A 63 0.31 2.88 -20.50
C SER A 63 0.06 1.72 -21.48
N ARG A 64 -0.12 2.02 -22.77
CA ARG A 64 -0.42 1.06 -23.86
C ARG A 64 0.71 0.09 -24.23
N GLY A 65 1.90 0.23 -23.65
CA GLY A 65 3.08 -0.60 -23.95
C GLY A 65 3.68 -1.28 -22.72
N ALA A 66 2.91 -1.37 -21.63
CA ALA A 66 3.41 -1.96 -20.40
C ALA A 66 3.73 -3.44 -20.59
N GLN A 67 4.75 -3.93 -19.89
CA GLN A 67 4.99 -5.37 -19.81
C GLN A 67 3.91 -5.99 -18.92
N GLU A 68 2.72 -6.22 -19.48
CA GLU A 68 1.49 -6.64 -18.78
C GLU A 68 1.60 -8.00 -18.06
N ALA A 69 2.71 -8.72 -18.24
CA ALA A 69 3.00 -9.97 -17.54
C ALA A 69 3.54 -9.77 -16.10
N HIS A 70 3.83 -8.55 -15.68
CA HIS A 70 4.40 -8.27 -14.36
C HIS A 70 3.35 -7.80 -13.34
N GLU A 71 3.66 -8.07 -12.07
CA GLU A 71 2.86 -7.63 -10.93
C GLU A 71 3.43 -6.34 -10.34
N ALA A 72 2.64 -5.61 -9.57
CA ALA A 72 3.09 -4.51 -8.74
C ALA A 72 4.13 -4.96 -7.71
N ILE A 73 4.94 -4.02 -7.26
CA ILE A 73 5.87 -4.22 -6.14
C ILE A 73 5.05 -4.32 -4.85
N ARG A 74 5.08 -5.50 -4.22
CA ARG A 74 4.35 -5.82 -2.98
C ARG A 74 5.11 -6.85 -2.16
N PRO A 75 4.76 -7.07 -0.89
CA PRO A 75 5.28 -8.19 -0.11
C PRO A 75 4.99 -9.53 -0.80
N SER A 76 5.92 -10.48 -0.70
CA SER A 76 5.71 -11.86 -1.14
C SER A 76 4.60 -12.55 -0.33
N SER A 77 4.49 -12.21 0.96
CA SER A 77 3.37 -12.54 1.84
C SER A 77 3.03 -11.33 2.71
N PHE A 78 1.73 -11.04 2.86
CA PHE A 78 1.23 -9.97 3.73
C PHE A 78 1.25 -10.33 5.22
N ALA A 79 1.28 -11.63 5.55
CA ALA A 79 1.42 -12.11 6.93
C ALA A 79 2.79 -11.76 7.54
N ARG A 80 3.84 -11.64 6.72
CA ARG A 80 5.12 -11.07 7.13
C ARG A 80 4.92 -9.58 7.32
N THR A 81 4.97 -9.12 8.56
CA THR A 81 4.73 -7.71 8.87
C THR A 81 6.04 -7.00 9.15
N PRO A 82 6.11 -5.68 8.97
CA PRO A 82 7.33 -4.94 9.26
C PRO A 82 7.83 -5.21 10.69
N ASP A 83 6.93 -5.30 11.66
CA ASP A 83 7.29 -5.60 13.04
C ASP A 83 7.84 -7.02 13.23
N SER A 84 7.30 -8.03 12.55
CA SER A 84 7.82 -9.40 12.63
C SER A 84 9.18 -9.58 11.96
N LEU A 85 9.61 -8.63 11.12
CA LEU A 85 10.92 -8.64 10.46
C LEU A 85 11.95 -7.74 11.16
N ARG A 86 11.54 -7.05 12.23
CA ARG A 86 12.44 -6.20 13.01
C ARG A 86 13.55 -7.07 13.64
N GLY A 87 14.80 -6.65 13.47
CA GLY A 87 15.96 -7.40 13.95
C GLY A 87 16.49 -8.44 12.97
N HIS A 88 15.73 -8.79 11.93
CA HIS A 88 16.19 -9.66 10.84
C HIS A 88 16.73 -8.87 9.63
N LEU A 89 16.31 -7.61 9.48
CA LEU A 89 16.67 -6.74 8.38
C LEU A 89 17.60 -5.62 8.81
N LYS A 90 18.44 -5.15 7.87
CA LYS A 90 19.14 -3.88 8.03
C LYS A 90 18.14 -2.73 8.09
N ALA A 91 18.55 -1.60 8.66
CA ALA A 91 17.66 -0.46 8.85
C ALA A 91 16.99 0.02 7.55
N ASP A 92 17.71 0.07 6.44
CA ASP A 92 17.17 0.55 5.16
C ASP A 92 16.29 -0.49 4.45
N GLU A 93 16.61 -1.79 4.59
CA GLU A 93 15.77 -2.90 4.13
C GLU A 93 14.43 -2.88 4.85
N LEU A 94 14.44 -2.71 6.18
CA LEU A 94 13.22 -2.63 6.98
C LEU A 94 12.37 -1.42 6.59
N ARG A 95 12.98 -0.23 6.44
CA ARG A 95 12.26 0.98 6.02
C ARG A 95 11.62 0.83 4.64
N LEU A 96 12.35 0.27 3.68
CA LEU A 96 11.83 0.07 2.34
C LEU A 96 10.73 -1.00 2.32
N TYR A 97 10.93 -2.11 3.03
CA TYR A 97 9.92 -3.14 3.19
C TYR A 97 8.65 -2.60 3.83
N GLU A 98 8.78 -1.83 4.92
CA GLU A 98 7.66 -1.19 5.60
C GLU A 98 6.87 -0.27 4.66
N LEU A 99 7.56 0.53 3.85
CA LEU A 99 6.93 1.38 2.85
C LEU A 99 6.14 0.58 1.81
N ILE A 100 6.75 -0.48 1.26
CA ILE A 100 6.12 -1.37 0.28
C ILE A 100 4.91 -2.06 0.90
N TRP A 101 5.05 -2.62 2.10
CA TRP A 101 3.98 -3.31 2.82
C TRP A 101 2.80 -2.37 3.10
N LYS A 102 3.06 -1.19 3.65
CA LYS A 102 2.01 -0.20 3.95
C LYS A 102 1.30 0.26 2.67
N ARG A 103 2.04 0.51 1.59
CA ARG A 103 1.46 0.93 0.32
C ARG A 103 0.56 -0.15 -0.27
N ALA A 104 1.01 -1.40 -0.27
CA ALA A 104 0.26 -2.53 -0.81
C ALA A 104 -0.99 -2.84 0.03
N ILE A 105 -0.87 -2.89 1.37
CA ILE A 105 -2.02 -3.06 2.28
C ILE A 105 -3.04 -1.94 2.09
N ALA A 106 -2.60 -0.67 2.17
CA ALA A 106 -3.50 0.48 2.06
C ALA A 106 -4.24 0.52 0.72
N SER A 107 -3.63 0.01 -0.37
CA SER A 107 -4.29 -0.09 -1.67
C SER A 107 -5.54 -0.96 -1.63
N GLN A 108 -5.64 -1.91 -0.70
CA GLN A 108 -6.76 -2.84 -0.56
C GLN A 108 -7.67 -2.50 0.64
N MET A 109 -7.47 -1.36 1.30
CA MET A 109 -8.28 -0.91 2.44
C MET A 109 -9.47 -0.04 2.00
N THR A 110 -10.44 0.09 2.89
CA THR A 110 -11.59 1.02 2.74
C THR A 110 -11.08 2.46 2.60
N PRO A 111 -11.57 3.24 1.61
CA PRO A 111 -11.18 4.63 1.44
C PRO A 111 -11.53 5.48 2.66
N ALA A 112 -10.63 6.42 2.99
CA ALA A 112 -10.91 7.42 4.01
C ALA A 112 -12.10 8.30 3.59
N ARG A 113 -12.94 8.67 4.56
CA ARG A 113 -14.08 9.56 4.36
C ARG A 113 -13.81 10.88 5.07
N PHE A 114 -14.14 11.97 4.40
CA PHE A 114 -13.92 13.32 4.90
C PHE A 114 -15.20 14.14 4.80
N ASP A 115 -15.48 14.89 5.85
CA ASP A 115 -16.42 16.00 5.80
C ASP A 115 -15.63 17.24 5.37
N GLN A 116 -16.09 17.89 4.31
CA GLN A 116 -15.49 19.10 3.78
C GLN A 116 -16.50 20.24 3.79
N VAL A 117 -16.09 21.39 4.32
CA VAL A 117 -16.91 22.60 4.41
C VAL A 117 -16.17 23.73 3.70
N GLY A 118 -16.87 24.42 2.80
CA GLY A 118 -16.42 25.68 2.20
C GLY A 118 -17.40 26.79 2.60
N VAL A 119 -16.86 27.96 2.92
CA VAL A 119 -17.64 29.14 3.31
C VAL A 119 -17.16 30.33 2.48
N ASP A 120 -18.10 30.97 1.79
CA ASP A 120 -17.87 32.26 1.15
C ASP A 120 -18.52 33.36 1.99
N VAL A 121 -17.74 34.38 2.34
CA VAL A 121 -18.20 35.54 3.12
C VAL A 121 -18.10 36.78 2.24
N SER A 122 -19.24 37.35 1.89
CA SER A 122 -19.32 38.57 1.08
C SER A 122 -19.26 39.84 1.94
N ALA A 123 -18.48 40.82 1.52
CA ALA A 123 -18.36 42.16 2.10
C ALA A 123 -18.36 43.21 0.98
N GLY A 124 -19.55 43.64 0.56
CA GLY A 124 -19.72 44.54 -0.57
C GLY A 124 -19.22 43.91 -1.88
N ARG A 125 -18.18 44.50 -2.47
CA ARG A 125 -17.57 43.99 -3.72
C ARG A 125 -16.51 42.90 -3.49
N TYR A 126 -16.22 42.56 -2.24
CA TYR A 126 -15.21 41.58 -1.87
C TYR A 126 -15.86 40.28 -1.42
N THR A 127 -15.21 39.14 -1.70
CA THR A 127 -15.58 37.82 -1.18
C THR A 127 -14.35 37.15 -0.60
N LEU A 128 -14.46 36.68 0.64
CA LEU A 128 -13.47 35.82 1.29
C LEU A 128 -13.94 34.37 1.18
N HIS A 129 -13.06 33.47 0.74
CA HIS A 129 -13.30 32.02 0.78
C HIS A 129 -12.52 31.38 1.93
N ALA A 130 -13.16 30.52 2.71
CA ALA A 130 -12.53 29.68 3.73
C ALA A 130 -12.95 28.22 3.56
N GLY A 131 -12.01 27.29 3.75
CA GLY A 131 -12.26 25.85 3.66
C GLY A 131 -11.78 25.11 4.89
N ALA A 132 -12.52 24.09 5.31
CA ALA A 132 -12.17 23.17 6.38
C ALA A 132 -12.42 21.72 5.94
N ARG A 133 -11.62 20.79 6.47
CA ARG A 133 -11.81 19.34 6.27
C ARG A 133 -11.62 18.59 7.58
N LYS A 134 -12.48 17.60 7.83
CA LYS A 134 -12.40 16.68 8.97
C LYS A 134 -12.46 15.25 8.46
N ARG A 135 -11.50 14.40 8.84
CA ARG A 135 -11.58 12.96 8.57
C ARG A 135 -12.64 12.35 9.47
N VAL A 136 -13.61 11.65 8.89
CA VAL A 136 -14.68 10.95 9.61
C VAL A 136 -14.52 9.43 9.56
N PHE A 137 -13.68 8.93 8.65
CA PHE A 137 -13.20 7.56 8.59
C PHE A 137 -11.78 7.55 8.02
#